data_AF-A0A352REI6-F1
#
_entry.id   AF-A0A352REI6-F1
#
_cell.length_a   1.000
_cell.length_b   1.000
_cell.length_c   1.000
_cell.angle_alpha   90.00
_cell.angle_beta   90.00
_cell.angle_gamma   90.00
#
_symmetry.space_group_name_H-M   'P 1'
#
loop_
_entity.id
_entity.type
_entity.pdbx_description
1 polymer ?
#
loop_
_entity_poly.entity_id
_entity_poly.type
_entity_poly.pdbx_seq_one_letter_code
_entity_poly.pdbx_strand_id
1 'polypeptide(L)'
;GNTVLYGATGGEVFFCGIAGERFAVRNSGVMAVVEGVGDHGCEYMTGGRVIVLGETGKNFAAGMSGGIAYVLVENQSFHSRCNTEMVELEIVSELQEQKWLRKWIERHQDYTKSYRAASLLENWEKTLSQFVKVMPIEYRAVLEKMKNKSSIK
;
A
#
# COMPACT_ATOMS: atom_id res chain seq x y z
N GLY A 1 -0.62 9.30 -14.94
CA GLY A 1 0.33 10.43 -14.99
C GLY A 1 1.29 10.37 -13.81
N ASN A 2 2.23 11.31 -13.72
CA ASN A 2 3.26 11.34 -12.67
C ASN A 2 2.84 12.21 -11.47
N THR A 3 3.49 12.02 -10.33
CA THR A 3 3.37 12.91 -9.15
C THR A 3 1.94 13.03 -8.60
N VAL A 4 1.14 11.99 -8.83
CA VAL A 4 -0.25 11.90 -8.36
C VAL A 4 -0.25 11.82 -6.84
N LEU A 5 -1.16 12.56 -6.19
CA LEU A 5 -1.29 12.69 -4.72
C LEU A 5 -0.10 13.36 -4.01
N TYR A 6 0.62 14.24 -4.70
CA TYR A 6 1.71 14.99 -4.07
C TYR A 6 1.26 15.76 -2.82
N GLY A 7 1.84 15.41 -1.67
CA GLY A 7 1.59 16.13 -0.41
C GLY A 7 0.15 16.00 0.10
N ALA A 8 -0.63 15.04 -0.40
CA ALA A 8 -2.03 14.93 -0.07
C ALA A 8 -2.24 14.54 1.41
N THR A 9 -3.22 15.17 2.06
CA THR A 9 -3.39 15.09 3.53
C THR A 9 -4.62 14.31 3.98
N GLY A 10 -5.52 13.95 3.07
CA GLY A 10 -6.73 13.21 3.41
C GLY A 10 -7.63 12.98 2.20
N GLY A 11 -8.55 12.03 2.34
CA GLY A 11 -9.47 11.61 1.29
C GLY A 11 -9.19 10.20 0.79
N GLU A 12 -10.02 9.77 -0.14
CA GLU A 12 -9.97 8.44 -0.75
C GLU A 12 -9.92 8.58 -2.27
N VAL A 13 -9.10 7.77 -2.94
CA VAL A 13 -9.01 7.77 -4.40
C VAL A 13 -8.79 6.38 -4.96
N PHE A 14 -9.37 6.11 -6.13
CA PHE A 14 -9.37 4.82 -6.79
C PHE A 14 -8.97 4.99 -8.26
N PHE A 15 -7.93 4.30 -8.72
CA PHE A 15 -7.38 4.42 -10.07
C PHE A 15 -7.42 3.05 -10.78
N CYS A 16 -8.37 2.87 -11.71
CA CYS A 16 -8.40 1.68 -12.58
C CYS A 16 -7.38 1.84 -13.71
N GLY A 17 -6.12 1.54 -13.39
CA GLY A 17 -5.01 1.60 -14.31
C GLY A 17 -3.67 1.85 -13.59
N ILE A 18 -2.65 2.11 -14.41
CA ILE A 18 -1.28 2.28 -13.94
C ILE A 18 -0.97 3.77 -13.79
N ALA A 19 -0.51 4.16 -12.60
CA ALA A 19 0.06 5.47 -12.38
C ALA A 19 1.51 5.52 -12.87
N GLY A 20 1.96 6.71 -13.26
CA GLY A 20 3.35 6.94 -13.65
C GLY A 20 4.28 7.03 -12.45
N GLU A 21 5.37 7.75 -12.61
CA GLU A 21 6.41 7.89 -11.58
C GLU A 21 5.94 8.74 -10.39
N ARG A 22 6.55 8.51 -9.23
CA ARG A 22 6.31 9.28 -7.99
C ARG A 22 4.85 9.31 -7.57
N PHE A 23 4.14 8.20 -7.76
CA PHE A 23 2.80 8.04 -7.22
C PHE A 23 2.81 8.14 -5.69
N ALA A 24 1.88 8.90 -5.11
CA ALA A 24 1.76 9.12 -3.67
C ALA A 24 3.02 9.69 -2.99
N VAL A 25 3.83 10.44 -3.75
CA VAL A 25 5.00 11.13 -3.19
C VAL A 25 4.58 12.13 -2.11
N ARG A 26 5.20 12.05 -0.93
CA ARG A 26 4.83 12.85 0.26
C ARG A 26 3.37 12.72 0.70
N ASN A 27 2.68 11.62 0.37
CA ASN A 27 1.35 11.36 0.91
C ASN A 27 1.42 11.36 2.45
N SER A 28 0.53 12.12 3.07
CA SER A 28 0.47 12.34 4.52
C SER A 28 -0.86 11.88 5.13
N GLY A 29 -1.81 11.38 4.34
CA GLY A 29 -3.11 10.99 4.88
C GLY A 29 -4.15 10.43 3.90
N VAL A 30 -3.87 10.39 2.60
CA VAL A 30 -4.80 9.81 1.62
C VAL A 30 -4.78 8.29 1.67
N MET A 31 -5.97 7.70 1.48
CA MET A 31 -6.16 6.30 1.15
C MET A 31 -6.30 6.13 -0.37
N ALA A 32 -5.37 5.41 -1.01
CA ALA A 32 -5.37 5.23 -2.46
C ALA A 32 -5.36 3.75 -2.87
N VAL A 33 -6.16 3.39 -3.88
CA VAL A 33 -6.06 2.09 -4.58
C VAL A 33 -5.69 2.33 -6.03
N VAL A 34 -4.69 1.63 -6.54
CA VAL A 34 -4.17 1.76 -7.92
C VAL A 34 -3.73 0.40 -8.45
N GLU A 35 -3.76 0.17 -9.76
CA GLU A 35 -3.46 -1.15 -10.35
C GLU A 35 -2.00 -1.35 -10.76
N GLY A 36 -1.19 -0.32 -10.62
CA GLY A 36 0.25 -0.36 -10.80
C GLY A 36 0.86 1.03 -10.67
N VAL A 37 2.14 1.10 -10.39
CA VAL A 37 2.86 2.38 -10.23
C VAL A 37 4.22 2.31 -10.92
N GLY A 38 4.67 3.45 -11.44
CA GLY A 38 6.04 3.61 -11.95
C GLY A 38 7.07 3.70 -10.83
N ASP A 39 8.26 4.19 -11.18
CA ASP A 39 9.39 4.34 -10.25
C ASP A 39 9.07 5.35 -9.13
N HIS A 40 9.73 5.20 -7.98
CA HIS A 40 9.61 6.08 -6.82
C HIS A 40 8.20 6.17 -6.21
N GLY A 41 7.40 5.09 -6.33
CA GLY A 41 6.11 5.01 -5.65
C GLY A 41 6.25 5.15 -4.13
N CYS A 42 5.34 5.91 -3.50
CA CYS A 42 5.31 6.19 -2.06
C CYS A 42 6.58 6.87 -1.50
N GLU A 43 7.38 7.51 -2.36
CA GLU A 43 8.58 8.22 -1.94
C GLU A 43 8.24 9.35 -0.94
N TYR A 44 8.99 9.45 0.15
CA TYR A 44 8.78 10.41 1.24
C TYR A 44 7.37 10.39 1.86
N MET A 45 6.62 9.30 1.73
CA MET A 45 5.30 9.15 2.36
C MET A 45 5.45 9.14 3.89
N THR A 46 4.60 9.93 4.56
CA THR A 46 4.60 10.18 6.02
C THR A 46 3.29 9.77 6.67
N GLY A 47 2.27 9.42 5.90
CA GLY A 47 0.96 9.03 6.40
C GLY A 47 0.02 8.57 5.29
N GLY A 48 -1.17 8.10 5.70
CA GLY A 48 -2.14 7.51 4.77
C GLY A 48 -1.85 6.05 4.47
N ARG A 49 -2.57 5.51 3.48
CA ARG A 49 -2.46 4.11 3.07
C ARG A 49 -2.55 3.97 1.55
N VAL A 50 -1.74 3.10 0.97
CA VAL A 50 -1.71 2.88 -0.49
C VAL A 50 -1.81 1.40 -0.78
N ILE A 51 -2.77 1.00 -1.61
CA ILE A 51 -2.91 -0.37 -2.11
C ILE A 51 -2.55 -0.36 -3.59
N VAL A 52 -1.50 -1.10 -3.95
CA VAL A 52 -1.06 -1.31 -5.34
C VAL A 52 -1.45 -2.73 -5.73
N LEU A 53 -2.43 -2.86 -6.61
CA LEU A 53 -2.96 -4.14 -7.09
C LEU A 53 -2.12 -4.74 -8.20
N GLY A 54 -0.90 -4.30 -8.45
CA GLY A 54 -0.05 -4.82 -9.54
C GLY A 54 1.40 -4.38 -9.39
N GLU A 55 2.12 -4.32 -10.51
CA GLU A 55 3.55 -4.05 -10.48
C GLU A 55 3.91 -2.63 -10.00
N THR A 56 5.10 -2.53 -9.40
CA THR A 56 5.73 -1.26 -9.01
C THR A 56 6.99 -1.01 -9.83
N GLY A 57 7.38 0.24 -9.99
CA GLY A 57 8.70 0.59 -10.46
C GLY A 57 9.79 0.42 -9.38
N LYS A 58 11.00 0.87 -9.70
CA LYS A 58 12.18 0.85 -8.83
C LYS A 58 12.08 1.88 -7.71
N ASN A 59 12.91 1.67 -6.68
CA ASN A 59 13.07 2.57 -5.55
C ASN A 59 11.74 2.91 -4.83
N PHE A 60 10.83 1.94 -4.79
CA PHE A 60 9.57 2.06 -4.08
C PHE A 60 9.82 2.30 -2.58
N ALA A 61 9.02 3.17 -1.96
CA ALA A 61 9.08 3.54 -0.54
C ALA A 61 10.39 4.21 -0.07
N ALA A 62 11.20 4.75 -0.98
CA ALA A 62 12.38 5.50 -0.60
C ALA A 62 12.03 6.72 0.30
N GLY A 63 12.71 6.84 1.44
CA GLY A 63 12.44 7.90 2.42
C GLY A 63 11.04 7.85 3.06
N MET A 64 10.30 6.75 2.90
CA MET A 64 8.99 6.56 3.53
C MET A 64 9.18 6.43 5.05
N SER A 65 8.62 7.37 5.81
CA SER A 65 8.77 7.47 7.27
C SER A 65 7.46 7.29 8.03
N GLY A 66 6.32 7.30 7.33
CA GLY A 66 5.03 6.98 7.94
C GLY A 66 3.98 6.48 6.94
N GLY A 67 2.88 5.94 7.47
CA GLY A 67 1.83 5.29 6.67
C GLY A 67 2.12 3.81 6.39
N ILE A 68 1.25 3.18 5.58
CA ILE A 68 1.37 1.76 5.23
C ILE A 68 1.05 1.59 3.74
N ALA A 69 1.87 0.84 3.00
CA ALA A 69 1.54 0.41 1.65
C ALA A 69 1.32 -1.11 1.58
N TYR A 70 0.42 -1.56 0.72
CA TYR A 70 0.17 -2.95 0.42
C TYR A 70 0.39 -3.15 -1.07
N VAL A 71 1.31 -4.03 -1.43
CA VAL A 71 1.67 -4.28 -2.83
C VAL A 71 1.37 -5.73 -3.15
N LEU A 72 0.60 -5.96 -4.21
CA LEU A 72 0.38 -7.30 -4.75
C LEU A 72 1.63 -7.73 -5.52
N VAL A 73 2.24 -8.84 -5.10
CA VAL A 73 3.48 -9.36 -5.67
C VAL A 73 3.20 -10.69 -6.37
N GLU A 74 3.04 -10.64 -7.69
CA GLU A 74 2.79 -11.83 -8.52
C GLU A 74 4.08 -12.61 -8.85
N ASN A 75 5.24 -11.99 -8.64
CA ASN A 75 6.57 -12.47 -9.01
C ASN A 75 7.63 -11.92 -8.02
N GLN A 76 8.74 -12.64 -7.81
CA GLN A 76 9.73 -12.32 -6.75
C GLN A 76 10.52 -11.01 -6.94
N SER A 77 10.18 -10.20 -7.95
CA SER A 77 10.91 -8.97 -8.32
C SER A 77 10.61 -7.76 -7.44
N PHE A 78 9.58 -7.78 -6.60
CA PHE A 78 9.27 -6.61 -5.76
C PHE A 78 10.37 -6.30 -4.75
N HIS A 79 11.00 -7.33 -4.17
CA HIS A 79 12.03 -7.15 -3.14
C HIS A 79 13.25 -6.37 -3.65
N SER A 80 13.64 -6.56 -4.91
CA SER A 80 14.75 -5.81 -5.53
C SER A 80 14.34 -4.42 -6.00
N ARG A 81 13.04 -4.14 -6.09
CA ARG A 81 12.48 -2.83 -6.49
C ARG A 81 12.13 -1.94 -5.29
N CYS A 82 11.99 -2.51 -4.10
CA CYS A 82 11.72 -1.77 -2.88
C CYS A 82 13.01 -1.24 -2.26
N ASN A 83 13.03 0.03 -1.86
CA ASN A 83 14.09 0.58 -1.04
C ASN A 83 13.78 0.22 0.42
N THR A 84 14.63 -0.58 1.05
CA THR A 84 14.43 -1.10 2.42
C THR A 84 15.27 -0.38 3.47
N GLU A 85 15.78 0.82 3.18
CA GLU A 85 16.61 1.57 4.13
C GLU A 85 15.82 1.99 5.38
N MET A 86 14.55 2.35 5.21
CA MET A 86 13.68 2.85 6.29
C MET A 86 12.41 2.02 6.51
N VAL A 87 12.16 1.02 5.65
CA VAL A 87 10.94 0.21 5.66
C VAL A 87 11.25 -1.27 5.73
N GLU A 88 10.33 -2.02 6.34
CA GLU A 88 10.32 -3.47 6.35
C GLU A 88 9.19 -4.01 5.47
N LEU A 89 9.42 -5.22 4.96
CA LEU A 89 8.47 -5.99 4.17
C LEU A 89 7.90 -7.12 5.03
N GLU A 90 6.59 -7.15 5.18
CA GLU A 90 5.88 -8.12 6.02
C GLU A 90 4.74 -8.79 5.26
N ILE A 91 4.31 -9.95 5.74
CA ILE A 91 3.05 -10.56 5.29
C ILE A 91 1.86 -9.92 6.02
N VAL A 92 0.68 -9.90 5.38
CA VAL A 92 -0.56 -9.41 6.02
C VAL A 92 -1.15 -10.51 6.93
N SER A 93 -0.70 -10.59 8.18
CA SER A 93 -1.06 -11.67 9.11
C SER A 93 -2.30 -11.38 9.97
N GLU A 94 -2.58 -10.12 10.32
CA GLU A 94 -3.69 -9.77 11.20
C GLU A 94 -5.05 -9.88 10.48
N LEU A 95 -5.97 -10.72 10.97
CA LEU A 95 -7.27 -10.95 10.35
C LEU A 95 -8.09 -9.66 10.12
N GLN A 96 -7.99 -8.68 11.02
CA GLN A 96 -8.67 -7.39 10.85
C GLN A 96 -8.06 -6.57 9.71
N GLU A 97 -6.74 -6.62 9.55
CA GLU A 97 -6.02 -5.98 8.45
C GLU A 97 -6.38 -6.65 7.11
N GLN A 98 -6.47 -7.98 7.08
CA GLN A 98 -6.92 -8.75 5.90
C GLN A 98 -8.35 -8.37 5.47
N LYS A 99 -9.29 -8.32 6.44
CA LYS A 99 -10.68 -7.90 6.18
C LYS A 99 -10.75 -6.45 5.68
N TRP A 100 -9.94 -5.57 6.27
CA TRP A 100 -9.84 -4.18 5.84
C TRP A 100 -9.33 -4.09 4.41
N LEU A 101 -8.25 -4.80 4.07
CA LEU A 101 -7.66 -4.81 2.73
C LEU A 101 -8.68 -5.28 1.68
N ARG A 102 -9.36 -6.39 1.95
CA ARG A 102 -10.43 -6.92 1.10
C ARG A 102 -11.51 -5.86 0.83
N LYS A 103 -12.02 -5.22 1.89
CA LYS A 103 -13.06 -4.18 1.78
C LYS A 103 -12.65 -3.03 0.88
N TRP A 104 -11.38 -2.62 0.88
CA TRP A 104 -10.91 -1.54 0.02
C TRP A 104 -10.78 -1.95 -1.45
N ILE A 105 -10.46 -3.22 -1.70
CA ILE A 105 -10.42 -3.78 -3.05
C ILE A 105 -11.86 -3.95 -3.59
N GLU A 106 -12.81 -4.36 -2.74
CA GLU A 106 -14.24 -4.36 -3.07
C GLU A 106 -14.73 -2.96 -3.45
N ARG A 107 -14.39 -1.93 -2.64
CA ARG A 107 -14.71 -0.53 -2.97
C ARG A 107 -14.08 -0.10 -4.30
N HIS A 108 -12.83 -0.49 -4.57
CA HIS A 108 -12.17 -0.20 -5.83
C HIS A 108 -12.93 -0.82 -7.01
N GLN A 109 -13.33 -2.08 -6.90
CA GLN A 109 -14.18 -2.74 -7.91
C GLN A 109 -15.52 -2.00 -8.08
N ASP A 110 -16.17 -1.64 -6.99
CA ASP A 110 -17.49 -0.98 -7.03
C ASP A 110 -17.44 0.37 -7.73
N TYR A 111 -16.45 1.21 -7.40
CA TYR A 111 -16.32 2.56 -7.96
C TYR A 111 -15.74 2.58 -9.37
N THR A 112 -14.85 1.65 -9.70
CA THR A 112 -14.10 1.70 -10.97
C THR A 112 -14.50 0.64 -11.98
N LYS A 113 -15.29 -0.36 -11.56
CA LYS A 113 -15.62 -1.56 -12.33
C LYS A 113 -14.39 -2.33 -12.81
N SER A 114 -13.30 -2.25 -12.06
CA SER A 114 -12.04 -2.94 -12.33
C SER A 114 -12.23 -4.46 -12.43
N TYR A 115 -11.97 -5.00 -13.62
CA TYR A 115 -11.89 -6.44 -13.85
C TYR A 115 -10.77 -7.08 -13.03
N ARG A 116 -9.64 -6.36 -12.86
CA ARG A 116 -8.51 -6.85 -12.07
C ARG A 116 -8.91 -7.04 -10.61
N ALA A 117 -9.56 -6.06 -9.98
CA ALA A 117 -10.03 -6.22 -8.61
C ALA A 117 -11.09 -7.30 -8.48
N ALA A 118 -12.02 -7.42 -9.43
CA ALA A 118 -12.99 -8.52 -9.45
C ALA A 118 -12.30 -9.89 -9.43
N SER A 119 -11.33 -10.11 -10.33
CA SER A 119 -10.57 -11.35 -10.41
C SER A 119 -9.75 -11.64 -9.14
N LEU A 120 -9.15 -10.61 -8.54
CA LEU A 120 -8.42 -10.75 -7.28
C LEU A 120 -9.31 -11.13 -6.10
N LEU A 121 -10.57 -10.67 -6.09
CA LEU A 121 -11.55 -10.98 -5.05
C LEU A 121 -12.16 -12.38 -5.20
N GLU A 122 -12.28 -12.90 -6.42
CA GLU A 122 -12.77 -14.27 -6.69
C GLU A 122 -11.88 -15.33 -6.03
N ASN A 123 -10.56 -15.13 -6.01
CA ASN A 123 -9.60 -16.04 -5.36
C ASN A 123 -8.85 -15.35 -4.22
N TRP A 124 -9.62 -14.84 -3.25
CA TRP A 124 -9.10 -13.98 -2.19
C TRP A 124 -7.97 -14.61 -1.37
N GLU A 125 -8.04 -15.89 -1.01
CA GLU A 125 -7.02 -16.52 -0.17
C GLU A 125 -5.66 -16.56 -0.87
N LYS A 126 -5.65 -16.91 -2.15
CA LYS A 126 -4.44 -16.87 -2.98
C LYS A 126 -3.93 -15.44 -3.11
N THR A 127 -4.79 -14.52 -3.51
CA THR A 127 -4.48 -13.09 -3.64
C THR A 127 -3.86 -12.53 -2.35
N LEU A 128 -4.43 -12.86 -1.20
CA LEU A 128 -3.97 -12.38 0.09
C LEU A 128 -2.54 -12.85 0.40
N SER A 129 -2.21 -14.11 0.10
CA SER A 129 -0.85 -14.64 0.28
C SER A 129 0.21 -13.96 -0.59
N GLN A 130 -0.20 -13.23 -1.63
CA GLN A 130 0.69 -12.51 -2.54
C GLN A 130 0.86 -11.04 -2.14
N PHE A 131 0.14 -10.55 -1.12
CA PHE A 131 0.31 -9.19 -0.64
C PHE A 131 1.51 -9.07 0.29
N VAL A 132 2.36 -8.09 -0.03
CA VAL A 132 3.43 -7.62 0.84
C VAL A 132 3.00 -6.29 1.45
N LYS A 133 3.09 -6.19 2.77
CA LYS A 133 2.93 -4.97 3.53
C LYS A 133 4.28 -4.28 3.62
N VAL A 134 4.32 -3.00 3.25
CA VAL A 134 5.49 -2.13 3.36
C VAL A 134 5.22 -1.12 4.47
N MET A 135 6.06 -1.13 5.49
CA MET A 135 5.86 -0.30 6.67
C MET A 135 7.18 0.28 7.19
N PRO A 136 7.24 1.58 7.52
CA PRO A 136 8.43 2.17 8.11
C PRO A 136 8.74 1.62 9.49
N ILE A 137 10.01 1.32 9.74
CA ILE A 137 10.49 0.65 10.97
C ILE A 137 10.15 1.48 12.22
N GLU A 138 10.43 2.79 12.17
CA GLU A 138 10.15 3.69 13.29
C GLU A 138 8.64 3.83 13.54
N TYR A 139 7.85 3.90 12.47
CA TYR A 139 6.39 3.97 12.55
C TYR A 139 5.81 2.70 13.19
N ARG A 140 6.35 1.52 12.85
CA ARG A 140 5.98 0.24 13.48
C ARG A 140 6.24 0.24 14.97
N ALA A 141 7.43 0.66 15.40
CA ALA A 141 7.79 0.73 16.81
C ALA A 141 6.86 1.66 17.61
N VAL A 142 6.36 2.74 17.01
CA VAL A 142 5.37 3.62 17.64
C VAL A 142 4.02 2.92 17.77
N LEU A 143 3.52 2.26 16.72
CA LEU A 143 2.23 1.55 16.77
C LEU A 143 2.22 0.40 17.79
N GLU A 144 3.32 -0.36 17.88
CA GLU A 144 3.45 -1.45 18.86
C GLU A 144 3.41 -0.91 20.30
N LYS A 145 4.12 0.20 20.58
CA LYS A 145 4.08 0.87 21.88
C LYS A 145 2.67 1.36 22.22
N MET A 146 1.93 1.88 21.24
CA MET A 146 0.54 2.32 21.44
C MET A 146 -0.39 1.14 21.72
N LYS A 147 -0.32 0.04 20.94
CA LYS A 147 -1.09 -1.19 21.16
C LYS A 147 -0.86 -1.74 22.57
N ASN A 148 0.40 -1.84 23.01
CA ASN A 148 0.74 -2.35 24.33
C ASN A 148 0.20 -1.46 25.46
N LYS A 149 0.20 -0.13 25.31
CA LYS A 149 -0.38 0.79 26.30
C LYS A 149 -1.91 0.66 26.39
N SER A 150 -2.60 0.41 25.28
CA SER A 150 -4.06 0.21 25.28
C SER A 150 -4.50 -1.12 25.89
N SER A 151 -3.66 -2.16 25.85
CA SER A 151 -3.96 -3.49 26.44
C SER A 151 -3.72 -3.56 27.96
N ILE A 152 -3.10 -2.53 28.55
CA ILE A 152 -2.78 -2.46 29.99
C ILE A 152 -3.81 -1.62 30.77
N LYS A 153 -4.77 -0.99 30.08
CA LYS A 153 -5.92 -0.29 30.68
C LYS A 153 -7.18 -1.12 30.55
#